data_AF-A0A093YLX4-F1
#
_entry.id   AF-A0A093YLX4-F1
#
_cell.length_a   1.000
_cell.length_b   1.000
_cell.length_c   1.000
_cell.angle_alpha   90.00
_cell.angle_beta   90.00
_cell.angle_gamma   90.00
#
_symmetry.space_group_name_H-M   'P 1'
#
loop_
_entity.id
_entity.type
_entity.pdbx_description
1 polymer ?
#
loop_
_entity_poly.entity_id
_entity_poly.type
_entity_poly.pdbx_seq_one_letter_code
_entity_poly.pdbx_strand_id
1 'polypeptide(L)'
;MASGIASAKVTLSYPLYACDFDPNDATRLVVAGGGGAGKNGVGNKISVLDASEPDNLGEIAEAELSKEEDNPTSLAVSKTVSGFTFIYAGVNSSTKDVDKGNNEHFRVYALGKKQKKGSPVIQEVSREQLFVSKDKATYQRILRLSRPSETGIQLGVVATGFGNPSRLAIFDTADGKKSLSARGIIELEKEAEDVDVIQTGPEEYSVAYCDNHRIFLKTISPNAELEDA
;
A
#
# COMPACT_ATOMS: atom_id res chain seq x y z
N MET A 1 -13.28 -36.29 -15.14
CA MET A 1 -13.64 -35.23 -14.16
C MET A 1 -12.38 -34.45 -13.88
N ALA A 2 -12.31 -33.16 -14.18
CA ALA A 2 -11.16 -32.35 -13.78
C ALA A 2 -11.09 -32.37 -12.24
N SER A 3 -9.89 -32.51 -11.68
CA SER A 3 -9.69 -32.37 -10.24
C SER A 3 -10.21 -31.00 -9.80
N GLY A 4 -10.97 -30.94 -8.71
CA GLY A 4 -11.41 -29.68 -8.14
C GLY A 4 -10.21 -28.78 -7.83
N ILE A 5 -10.35 -27.48 -8.03
CA ILE A 5 -9.38 -26.50 -7.56
C ILE A 5 -9.54 -26.43 -6.04
N ALA A 6 -8.47 -26.68 -5.29
CA ALA A 6 -8.48 -26.52 -3.84
C ALA A 6 -8.86 -25.09 -3.48
N SER A 7 -9.70 -24.92 -2.45
CA SER A 7 -10.21 -23.61 -2.07
C SER A 7 -10.53 -23.55 -0.59
N ALA A 8 -10.08 -22.49 0.07
CA ALA A 8 -10.38 -22.18 1.46
C ALA A 8 -11.15 -20.86 1.56
N LYS A 9 -11.88 -20.66 2.67
CA LYS A 9 -12.61 -19.41 2.95
C LYS A 9 -12.46 -19.03 4.42
N VAL A 10 -12.22 -17.75 4.66
CA VAL A 10 -12.27 -17.12 5.98
C VAL A 10 -13.25 -15.94 5.94
N THR A 11 -13.93 -15.67 7.05
CA THR A 11 -14.77 -14.49 7.23
C THR A 11 -14.13 -13.60 8.27
N LEU A 12 -13.79 -12.36 7.89
CA LEU A 12 -13.23 -11.36 8.79
C LEU A 12 -14.32 -10.43 9.33
N SER A 13 -14.03 -9.71 10.41
CA SER A 13 -15.01 -8.84 11.09
C SER A 13 -15.21 -7.47 10.41
N TYR A 14 -14.60 -7.24 9.25
CA TYR A 14 -14.55 -5.97 8.55
C TYR A 14 -14.52 -6.18 7.03
N PRO A 15 -15.01 -5.22 6.22
CA PRO A 15 -14.96 -5.32 4.76
C PRO A 15 -13.53 -5.14 4.24
N LEU A 16 -13.19 -5.86 3.17
CA LEU A 16 -11.87 -5.83 2.54
C LEU A 16 -11.85 -4.90 1.34
N TYR A 17 -10.82 -4.05 1.25
CA TYR A 17 -10.61 -3.13 0.13
C TYR A 17 -9.27 -3.36 -0.58
N ALA A 18 -8.30 -3.95 0.10
CA ALA A 18 -6.99 -4.22 -0.48
C ALA A 18 -6.38 -5.52 0.05
N CYS A 19 -5.55 -6.14 -0.77
CA CYS A 19 -4.76 -7.32 -0.41
C CYS A 19 -3.48 -7.41 -1.23
N ASP A 20 -2.45 -8.04 -0.67
CA ASP A 20 -1.22 -8.37 -1.37
C ASP A 20 -0.50 -9.52 -0.67
N PHE A 21 0.29 -10.30 -1.42
CA PHE A 21 1.07 -11.41 -0.86
C PHE A 21 2.42 -10.94 -0.33
N ASP A 22 2.93 -11.59 0.72
CA ASP A 22 4.31 -11.39 1.14
C ASP A 22 5.26 -11.90 0.03
N PRO A 23 6.11 -11.05 -0.57
CA PRO A 23 6.98 -11.45 -1.67
C PRO A 23 8.07 -12.44 -1.23
N ASN A 24 8.33 -12.60 0.07
CA ASN A 24 9.26 -13.60 0.62
C ASN A 24 8.57 -14.88 1.09
N ASP A 25 7.25 -14.85 1.30
CA ASP A 25 6.47 -15.99 1.79
C ASP A 25 5.07 -15.99 1.13
N ALA A 26 4.96 -16.61 -0.03
CA ALA A 26 3.73 -16.63 -0.83
C ALA A 26 2.55 -17.35 -0.15
N THR A 27 2.75 -17.99 1.00
CA THR A 27 1.65 -18.52 1.82
C THR A 27 1.07 -17.50 2.78
N ARG A 28 1.57 -16.26 2.79
CA ARG A 28 1.03 -15.16 3.60
C ARG A 28 0.35 -14.14 2.73
N LEU A 29 -0.95 -13.96 2.98
CA LEU A 29 -1.76 -12.94 2.34
C LEU A 29 -2.05 -11.83 3.35
N VAL A 30 -1.61 -10.62 3.05
CA VAL A 30 -1.98 -9.43 3.82
C VAL A 30 -3.27 -8.88 3.24
N VAL A 31 -4.25 -8.61 4.09
CA VAL A 31 -5.52 -7.99 3.72
C VAL A 31 -5.78 -6.77 4.59
N ALA A 32 -6.47 -5.77 4.03
CA ALA A 32 -6.77 -4.55 4.76
C ALA A 32 -8.13 -3.97 4.33
N GLY A 33 -8.75 -3.27 5.27
CA GLY A 33 -10.01 -2.58 5.04
C GLY A 33 -10.66 -2.14 6.35
N GLY A 34 -11.96 -1.86 6.33
CA GLY A 34 -12.61 -1.33 7.51
C GLY A 34 -13.94 -0.62 7.31
N GLY A 35 -14.53 -0.19 8.40
CA GLY A 35 -15.77 0.58 8.39
C GLY A 35 -15.62 2.06 8.02
N GLY A 36 -14.38 2.57 7.92
CA GLY A 36 -14.09 4.00 7.78
C GLY A 36 -14.21 4.74 9.13
N ALA A 37 -14.10 6.07 9.10
CA ALA A 37 -14.14 6.91 10.32
C ALA A 37 -15.54 7.02 10.98
N GLY A 38 -16.50 6.21 10.55
CA GLY A 38 -17.89 6.24 11.00
C GLY A 38 -18.11 5.44 12.29
N LYS A 39 -19.11 5.85 13.09
CA LYS A 39 -19.55 5.10 14.28
C LYS A 39 -20.45 3.90 13.91
N ASN A 40 -20.01 3.08 12.96
CA ASN A 40 -20.74 1.88 12.51
C ASN A 40 -20.43 0.63 13.36
N GLY A 41 -19.47 0.73 14.29
CA GLY A 41 -19.04 -0.39 15.14
C GLY A 41 -18.10 -1.37 14.44
N VAL A 42 -17.66 -1.06 13.22
CA VAL A 42 -16.74 -1.89 12.43
C VAL A 42 -15.37 -1.22 12.42
N GLY A 43 -14.37 -1.92 12.96
CA GLY A 43 -12.99 -1.45 13.02
C GLY A 43 -12.32 -1.34 11.66
N ASN A 44 -11.30 -0.48 11.57
CA ASN A 44 -10.36 -0.43 10.45
C ASN A 44 -9.17 -1.32 10.81
N LYS A 45 -8.77 -2.24 9.92
CA LYS A 45 -7.77 -3.24 10.27
C LYS A 45 -6.85 -3.64 9.11
N ILE A 46 -5.71 -4.21 9.48
CA ILE A 46 -4.82 -4.98 8.62
C ILE A 46 -4.68 -6.37 9.25
N SER A 47 -4.96 -7.43 8.49
CA SER A 47 -4.78 -8.82 8.92
C SER A 47 -3.79 -9.55 8.02
N VAL A 48 -3.12 -10.56 8.58
CA VAL A 48 -2.28 -11.50 7.83
C VAL A 48 -2.94 -12.86 7.91
N LEU A 49 -3.21 -13.44 6.76
CA LEU A 49 -3.80 -14.76 6.60
C LEU A 49 -2.70 -15.76 6.20
N ASP A 50 -2.73 -16.93 6.83
CA ASP A 50 -1.91 -18.09 6.49
C ASP A 50 -2.69 -19.00 5.54
N ALA A 51 -2.15 -19.15 4.34
CA ALA A 51 -2.65 -19.96 3.23
C ALA A 51 -1.67 -21.11 2.89
N SER A 52 -0.87 -21.57 3.87
CA SER A 52 0.11 -22.65 3.67
C SER A 52 -0.53 -24.02 3.40
N GLU A 53 -1.79 -24.19 3.78
CA GLU A 53 -2.60 -25.37 3.52
C GLU A 53 -3.68 -25.05 2.46
N PRO A 54 -3.77 -25.82 1.34
CA PRO A 54 -4.68 -25.49 0.24
C PRO A 54 -6.17 -25.36 0.60
N ASP A 55 -6.61 -26.08 1.64
CA ASP A 55 -8.01 -26.16 2.07
C ASP A 55 -8.27 -25.39 3.38
N ASN A 56 -7.28 -24.64 3.88
CA ASN A 56 -7.37 -23.92 5.15
C ASN A 56 -6.80 -22.49 5.01
N LEU A 57 -7.50 -21.53 5.60
CA LEU A 57 -7.11 -20.12 5.59
C LEU A 57 -7.39 -19.54 6.98
N GLY A 58 -6.33 -19.20 7.71
CA GLY A 58 -6.43 -18.74 9.09
C GLY A 58 -5.81 -17.37 9.29
N GLU A 59 -6.38 -16.54 10.15
CA GLU A 59 -5.73 -15.28 10.57
C GLU A 59 -4.61 -15.57 11.58
N ILE A 60 -3.41 -15.05 11.31
CA ILE A 60 -2.22 -15.23 12.17
C ILE A 60 -1.75 -13.95 12.85
N ALA A 61 -2.14 -12.78 12.34
CA ALA A 61 -1.90 -11.48 12.95
C ALA A 61 -2.99 -10.49 12.54
N GLU A 62 -3.27 -9.53 13.42
CA GLU A 62 -4.20 -8.43 13.18
C GLU A 62 -3.63 -7.16 13.84
N ALA A 63 -3.79 -6.02 13.16
CA ALA A 63 -3.69 -4.70 13.76
C ALA A 63 -4.99 -3.94 13.57
N GLU A 64 -5.59 -3.53 14.68
CA GLU A 64 -6.65 -2.53 14.71
C GLU A 64 -6.03 -1.14 14.50
N LEU A 65 -6.58 -0.37 13.56
CA LEU A 65 -6.18 1.00 13.25
C LEU A 65 -7.02 2.00 14.06
N SER A 66 -6.71 3.29 13.95
CA SER A 66 -7.49 4.35 14.60
C SER A 66 -8.95 4.32 14.12
N LYS A 67 -9.87 4.55 15.06
CA LYS A 67 -11.31 4.64 14.78
C LYS A 67 -11.73 6.01 14.26
N GLU A 68 -10.82 6.97 14.36
CA GLU A 68 -10.98 8.36 13.97
C GLU A 68 -10.48 8.60 12.53
N GLU A 69 -9.66 7.70 12.01
CA GLU A 69 -9.11 7.70 10.66
C GLU A 69 -9.98 6.88 9.69
N ASP A 70 -9.74 7.06 8.39
CA ASP A 70 -10.49 6.33 7.36
C ASP A 70 -10.03 4.86 7.25
N ASN A 71 -10.72 4.06 6.44
CA ASN A 71 -10.28 2.68 6.18
C ASN A 71 -9.10 2.65 5.19
N PRO A 72 -8.27 1.59 5.25
CA PRO A 72 -7.34 1.26 4.18
C PRO A 72 -8.06 1.11 2.84
N THR A 73 -7.51 1.72 1.79
CA THR A 73 -8.06 1.70 0.42
C THR A 73 -7.10 1.12 -0.62
N SER A 74 -5.81 1.07 -0.29
CA SER A 74 -4.76 0.45 -1.11
C SER A 74 -3.69 -0.13 -0.19
N LEU A 75 -2.99 -1.18 -0.68
CA LEU A 75 -1.99 -1.92 0.07
C LEU A 75 -0.92 -2.48 -0.86
N ALA A 76 0.32 -2.54 -0.40
CA ALA A 76 1.40 -3.31 -1.02
C ALA A 76 2.39 -3.82 0.04
N VAL A 77 2.97 -5.00 -0.20
CA VAL A 77 3.91 -5.64 0.72
C VAL A 77 5.31 -5.66 0.11
N SER A 78 6.27 -5.12 0.84
CA SER A 78 7.70 -5.13 0.47
C SER A 78 8.41 -6.34 1.07
N LYS A 79 9.66 -6.54 0.63
CA LYS A 79 10.56 -7.56 1.15
C LYS A 79 10.77 -7.46 2.66
N THR A 80 11.14 -8.59 3.24
CA THR A 80 11.64 -8.69 4.61
C THR A 80 13.01 -8.03 4.72
N VAL A 81 13.14 -7.04 5.61
CA VAL A 81 14.41 -6.41 5.95
C VAL A 81 14.61 -6.50 7.46
N SER A 82 15.78 -6.99 7.88
CA SER A 82 16.13 -7.17 9.30
C SER A 82 15.10 -7.99 10.09
N GLY A 83 14.44 -8.97 9.45
CA GLY A 83 13.45 -9.84 10.08
C GLY A 83 12.02 -9.28 10.16
N PHE A 84 11.76 -8.16 9.49
CA PHE A 84 10.43 -7.55 9.39
C PHE A 84 9.99 -7.42 7.93
N THR A 85 8.80 -7.90 7.60
CA THR A 85 8.12 -7.62 6.33
C THR A 85 7.44 -6.25 6.45
N PHE A 86 7.60 -5.37 5.46
CA PHE A 86 6.99 -4.03 5.48
C PHE A 86 5.71 -3.99 4.67
N ILE A 87 4.67 -3.41 5.25
CA ILE A 87 3.35 -3.25 4.64
C ILE A 87 3.11 -1.75 4.46
N TYR A 88 2.82 -1.35 3.23
CA TYR A 88 2.47 0.02 2.87
C TYR A 88 0.97 0.09 2.65
N ALA A 89 0.31 1.11 3.18
CA ALA A 89 -1.13 1.26 3.05
C ALA A 89 -1.57 2.72 2.86
N GLY A 90 -2.64 2.90 2.08
CA GLY A 90 -3.34 4.18 1.94
C GLY A 90 -4.48 4.29 2.93
N VAL A 91 -4.34 5.16 3.92
CA VAL A 91 -5.29 5.39 5.01
C VAL A 91 -5.38 6.89 5.26
N ASN A 92 -6.48 7.53 4.84
CA ASN A 92 -6.66 8.97 5.09
C ASN A 92 -6.68 9.25 6.61
N SER A 93 -6.04 10.35 7.02
CA SER A 93 -6.16 10.89 8.37
C SER A 93 -7.61 11.23 8.71
N SER A 94 -7.85 11.56 9.99
CA SER A 94 -9.17 11.99 10.44
C SER A 94 -9.70 13.17 9.62
N THR A 95 -11.02 13.27 9.45
CA THR A 95 -11.64 14.40 8.72
C THR A 95 -11.19 15.75 9.27
N LYS A 96 -10.97 15.84 10.59
CA LYS A 96 -10.48 17.05 11.26
C LYS A 96 -9.08 17.47 10.80
N ASP A 97 -8.21 16.50 10.51
CA ASP A 97 -6.83 16.77 10.08
C ASP A 97 -6.79 16.99 8.57
N VAL A 98 -7.55 16.22 7.79
CA VAL A 98 -7.76 16.45 6.35
C VAL A 98 -8.30 17.87 6.10
N ASP A 99 -9.25 18.34 6.92
CA ASP A 99 -9.81 19.70 6.84
C ASP A 99 -8.77 20.81 7.07
N LYS A 100 -7.65 20.50 7.73
CA LYS A 100 -6.52 21.42 7.94
C LYS A 100 -5.44 21.28 6.88
N GLY A 101 -5.62 20.40 5.90
CA GLY A 101 -4.62 20.05 4.90
C GLY A 101 -3.57 19.05 5.39
N ASN A 102 -3.74 18.49 6.59
CA ASN A 102 -2.83 17.52 7.20
C ASN A 102 -3.39 16.11 6.97
N ASN A 103 -3.06 15.54 5.82
CA ASN A 103 -3.44 14.19 5.46
C ASN A 103 -2.18 13.36 5.28
N GLU A 104 -1.55 12.98 6.38
CA GLU A 104 -0.62 11.85 6.37
C GLU A 104 -1.47 10.68 5.91
N HIS A 105 -1.45 10.27 4.65
CA HIS A 105 -2.31 9.18 4.16
C HIS A 105 -1.52 7.91 3.89
N PHE A 106 -0.20 8.04 3.77
CA PHE A 106 0.66 6.93 3.46
C PHE A 106 1.21 6.35 4.75
N ARG A 107 0.78 5.14 5.11
CA ARG A 107 1.14 4.45 6.34
C ARG A 107 2.13 3.32 6.04
N VAL A 108 3.08 3.13 6.93
CA VAL A 108 4.03 2.00 6.88
C VAL A 108 3.91 1.20 8.17
N TYR A 109 3.71 -0.10 8.02
CA TYR A 109 3.67 -1.06 9.11
C TYR A 109 4.79 -2.08 8.96
N ALA A 110 5.30 -2.57 10.08
CA ALA A 110 6.24 -3.68 10.15
C ALA A 110 5.52 -4.91 10.71
N LEU A 111 5.57 -6.01 9.96
CA LEU A 111 5.15 -7.34 10.36
C LEU A 111 6.38 -8.13 10.80
N GLY A 112 6.40 -8.56 12.06
CA GLY A 112 7.49 -9.39 12.58
C GLY A 112 7.15 -10.04 13.90
N LYS A 113 8.13 -10.65 14.57
CA LYS A 113 7.93 -11.28 15.88
C LYS A 113 8.59 -10.44 16.97
N LYS A 114 7.85 -10.08 18.02
CA LYS A 114 8.42 -9.42 19.21
C LYS A 114 9.43 -10.30 19.96
N GLN A 115 9.30 -11.62 19.85
CA GLN A 115 10.21 -12.61 20.44
C GLN A 115 10.40 -13.79 19.48
N LYS A 116 11.53 -14.51 19.54
CA LYS A 116 11.86 -15.62 18.61
C LYS A 116 10.76 -16.69 18.45
N LYS A 117 9.90 -16.89 19.46
CA LYS A 117 8.78 -17.84 19.45
C LYS A 117 7.39 -17.18 19.58
N GLY A 118 7.29 -15.86 19.42
CA GLY A 118 6.03 -15.14 19.51
C GLY A 118 5.20 -15.23 18.23
N SER A 119 3.90 -15.01 18.36
CA SER A 119 3.01 -14.75 17.23
C SER A 119 3.47 -13.50 16.47
N PRO A 120 3.23 -13.43 15.15
CA PRO A 120 3.50 -12.23 14.39
C PRO A 120 2.68 -11.05 14.92
N VAL A 121 3.27 -9.87 14.90
CA VAL A 121 2.66 -8.60 15.31
C VAL A 121 2.87 -7.61 14.18
N ILE A 122 1.82 -6.84 13.91
CA ILE A 122 1.84 -5.72 12.97
C ILE A 122 1.95 -4.44 13.83
N GLN A 123 2.90 -3.58 13.51
CA GLN A 123 3.09 -2.31 14.20
C GLN A 123 3.31 -1.20 13.19
N GLU A 124 2.63 -0.07 13.35
CA GLU A 124 2.92 1.12 12.55
C GLU A 124 4.31 1.69 12.90
N VAL A 125 5.11 1.95 11.88
CA VAL A 125 6.50 2.44 12.03
C VAL A 125 6.70 3.86 11.49
N SER A 126 5.91 4.28 10.51
CA SER A 126 5.92 5.65 10.00
C SER A 126 4.63 5.99 9.27
N ARG A 127 4.39 7.29 9.12
CA ARG A 127 3.30 7.86 8.33
C ARG A 127 3.79 9.13 7.66
N GLU A 128 3.33 9.39 6.45
CA GLU A 128 3.75 10.53 5.64
C GLU A 128 2.59 11.06 4.79
N GLN A 129 2.71 12.32 4.38
CA GLN A 129 1.82 12.96 3.41
C GLN A 129 2.54 13.08 2.07
N LEU A 130 2.30 12.14 1.14
CA LEU A 130 2.99 12.12 -0.16
C LEU A 130 2.49 13.17 -1.16
N PHE A 131 1.27 13.68 -0.95
CA PHE A 131 0.65 14.72 -1.75
C PHE A 131 -0.29 15.57 -0.88
N VAL A 132 -0.54 16.81 -1.33
CA VAL A 132 -1.52 17.70 -0.71
C VAL A 132 -2.70 17.83 -1.67
N SER A 133 -3.91 17.60 -1.17
CA SER A 133 -5.16 17.87 -1.91
C SER A 133 -6.00 18.89 -1.18
N LYS A 134 -6.68 19.74 -1.95
CA LYS A 134 -7.73 20.64 -1.44
C LYS A 134 -9.10 19.97 -1.45
N ASP A 135 -9.25 18.88 -2.20
CA ASP A 135 -10.48 18.11 -2.25
C ASP A 135 -10.48 17.09 -1.11
N LYS A 136 -11.50 17.19 -0.25
CA LYS A 136 -11.68 16.31 0.91
C LYS A 136 -12.08 14.89 0.52
N ALA A 137 -12.57 14.69 -0.71
CA ALA A 137 -12.87 13.38 -1.25
C ALA A 137 -11.63 12.65 -1.77
N THR A 138 -10.49 13.33 -1.88
CA THR A 138 -9.26 12.70 -2.37
C THR A 138 -8.79 11.62 -1.39
N TYR A 139 -8.48 10.44 -1.94
CA TYR A 139 -7.92 9.33 -1.19
C TYR A 139 -6.80 8.66 -1.99
N GLN A 140 -6.09 7.73 -1.36
CA GLN A 140 -5.06 6.93 -2.01
C GLN A 140 -5.66 5.71 -2.71
N ARG A 141 -5.94 5.81 -4.01
CA ARG A 141 -6.62 4.76 -4.78
C ARG A 141 -5.72 3.58 -5.10
N ILE A 142 -4.52 3.84 -5.59
CA ILE A 142 -3.60 2.79 -6.06
C ILE A 142 -2.29 2.91 -5.30
N LEU A 143 -1.73 1.75 -4.97
CA LEU A 143 -0.39 1.58 -4.44
C LEU A 143 0.26 0.39 -5.14
N ARG A 144 1.44 0.64 -5.72
CA ARG A 144 2.24 -0.39 -6.38
C ARG A 144 3.70 -0.26 -5.98
N LEU A 145 4.35 -1.40 -5.87
CA LEU A 145 5.79 -1.50 -5.68
C LEU A 145 6.39 -2.23 -6.89
N SER A 146 7.56 -1.79 -7.32
CA SER A 146 8.40 -2.57 -8.24
C SER A 146 8.76 -3.92 -7.61
N ARG A 147 9.29 -4.89 -8.36
CA ARG A 147 9.78 -6.12 -7.74
C ARG A 147 10.86 -5.81 -6.69
N PRO A 148 10.93 -6.55 -5.56
CA PRO A 148 12.00 -6.38 -4.61
C PRO A 148 13.37 -6.46 -5.29
N SER A 149 14.16 -5.40 -5.17
CA SER A 149 15.53 -5.40 -5.69
C SER A 149 16.46 -6.10 -4.71
N GLU A 150 17.35 -6.96 -5.22
CA GLU A 150 18.37 -7.63 -4.39
C GLU A 150 19.43 -6.64 -3.89
N THR A 151 19.78 -5.66 -4.72
CA THR A 151 20.87 -4.70 -4.46
C THR A 151 20.42 -3.25 -4.33
N GLY A 152 19.17 -2.95 -4.71
CA GLY A 152 18.62 -1.60 -4.73
C GLY A 152 17.48 -1.37 -3.72
N ILE A 153 17.07 -0.11 -3.65
CA ILE A 153 15.83 0.30 -2.97
C ILE A 153 14.66 0.03 -3.91
N GLN A 154 13.56 -0.51 -3.40
CA GLN A 154 12.37 -0.76 -4.20
C GLN A 154 11.65 0.58 -4.44
N LEU A 155 11.29 0.86 -5.69
CA LEU A 155 10.46 2.01 -6.04
C LEU A 155 8.99 1.67 -5.83
N GLY A 156 8.23 2.62 -5.30
CA GLY A 156 6.78 2.57 -5.22
C GLY A 156 6.11 3.77 -5.86
N VAL A 157 4.86 3.56 -6.26
CA VAL A 157 3.98 4.56 -6.86
C VAL A 157 2.64 4.55 -6.15
N VAL A 158 2.16 5.74 -5.82
CA VAL A 158 0.84 6.00 -5.27
C VAL A 158 0.04 6.84 -6.27
N ALA A 159 -1.21 6.48 -6.55
CA ALA A 159 -2.13 7.31 -7.32
C ALA A 159 -3.28 7.83 -6.46
N THR A 160 -3.65 9.10 -6.68
CA THR A 160 -4.84 9.71 -6.08
C THR A 160 -6.12 9.18 -6.74
N GLY A 161 -7.16 8.91 -5.94
CA GLY A 161 -8.55 8.85 -6.40
C GLY A 161 -9.27 10.15 -6.03
N PHE A 162 -10.17 10.61 -6.89
CA PHE A 162 -10.89 11.89 -6.75
C PHE A 162 -9.97 13.09 -6.47
N GLY A 163 -8.77 13.07 -7.06
CA GLY A 163 -7.81 14.16 -6.97
C GLY A 163 -8.07 15.22 -8.04
N ASN A 164 -8.02 16.50 -7.67
CA ASN A 164 -8.02 17.61 -8.62
C ASN A 164 -6.91 18.64 -8.29
N PRO A 165 -5.79 18.66 -9.04
CA PRO A 165 -5.46 17.71 -10.10
C PRO A 165 -5.18 16.30 -9.56
N SER A 166 -5.31 15.31 -10.43
CA SER A 166 -4.91 13.93 -10.13
C SER A 166 -3.38 13.83 -10.12
N ARG A 167 -2.82 12.90 -9.34
CA ARG A 167 -1.37 12.82 -9.12
C ARG A 167 -0.88 11.39 -9.02
N LEU A 168 0.35 11.16 -9.47
CA LEU A 168 1.19 10.05 -9.04
C LEU A 168 2.25 10.57 -8.07
N ALA A 169 2.36 9.99 -6.88
CA ALA A 169 3.48 10.20 -5.99
C ALA A 169 4.46 9.03 -6.10
N ILE A 170 5.73 9.35 -6.33
CA ILE A 170 6.81 8.39 -6.49
C ILE A 170 7.66 8.38 -5.23
N PHE A 171 7.96 7.20 -4.69
CA PHE A 171 8.73 7.06 -3.46
C PHE A 171 9.66 5.84 -3.50
N ASP A 172 10.66 5.89 -2.64
CA ASP A 172 11.54 4.77 -2.31
C ASP A 172 11.09 4.14 -1.00
N THR A 173 11.04 2.81 -0.96
CA THR A 173 10.65 2.09 0.25
C THR A 173 11.58 2.42 1.43
N ALA A 174 10.97 2.61 2.60
CA ALA A 174 11.69 2.89 3.83
C ALA A 174 12.57 1.70 4.26
N ASP A 175 12.12 0.45 4.07
CA ASP A 175 12.89 -0.78 4.36
C ASP A 175 13.58 -0.77 5.75
N GLY A 176 12.89 -0.25 6.78
CA GLY A 176 13.40 -0.12 8.15
C GLY A 176 14.08 1.21 8.50
N LYS A 177 14.13 2.16 7.55
CA LYS A 177 14.44 3.57 7.82
C LYS A 177 13.29 4.24 8.59
N LYS A 178 13.59 5.32 9.31
CA LYS A 178 12.61 6.08 10.10
C LYS A 178 11.56 6.80 9.24
N SER A 179 11.92 7.14 8.01
CA SER A 179 11.05 7.78 7.03
C SER A 179 11.34 7.20 5.65
N LEU A 180 10.35 7.25 4.78
CA LEU A 180 10.53 6.97 3.36
C LEU A 180 11.21 8.15 2.65
N SER A 181 11.69 7.92 1.42
CA SER A 181 12.23 8.98 0.58
C SER A 181 11.27 9.25 -0.59
N ALA A 182 10.59 10.40 -0.56
CA ALA A 182 9.77 10.83 -1.68
C ALA A 182 10.69 11.27 -2.83
N ARG A 183 10.45 10.75 -4.04
CA ARG A 183 11.17 11.17 -5.25
C ARG A 183 10.50 12.36 -5.93
N GLY A 184 9.18 12.43 -5.84
CA GLY A 184 8.40 13.58 -6.31
C GLY A 184 7.00 13.20 -6.74
N ILE A 185 6.34 14.14 -7.42
CA ILE A 185 4.94 14.05 -7.84
C ILE A 185 4.90 14.29 -9.35
N ILE A 186 4.05 13.55 -10.05
CA ILE A 186 3.65 13.80 -11.42
C ILE A 186 2.18 14.22 -11.36
N GLU A 187 1.88 15.48 -11.71
CA GLU A 187 0.49 15.89 -11.91
C GLU A 187 -0.05 15.27 -13.19
N LEU A 188 -1.30 14.82 -13.15
CA LEU A 188 -2.00 14.16 -14.25
C LEU A 188 -3.21 14.98 -14.68
N GLU A 189 -3.44 15.05 -15.99
CA GLU A 189 -4.68 15.61 -16.55
C GLU A 189 -5.94 14.86 -16.09
N LYS A 190 -5.84 13.54 -15.88
CA LYS A 190 -6.94 12.64 -15.52
C LYS A 190 -6.51 11.67 -14.45
N GLU A 191 -7.50 11.16 -13.70
CA GLU A 191 -7.27 10.10 -12.71
C GLU A 191 -6.66 8.86 -13.38
N ALA A 192 -5.63 8.30 -12.76
CA ALA A 192 -5.05 7.04 -13.19
C ALA A 192 -5.97 5.89 -12.78
N GLU A 193 -6.45 5.13 -13.75
CA GLU A 193 -7.33 3.99 -13.53
C GLU A 193 -6.56 2.78 -13.00
N ASP A 194 -5.32 2.60 -13.47
CA ASP A 194 -4.35 1.63 -12.94
C ASP A 194 -2.91 2.14 -13.14
N VAL A 195 -1.98 1.55 -12.39
CA VAL A 195 -0.54 1.82 -12.45
C VAL A 195 0.21 0.49 -12.32
N ASP A 196 1.35 0.38 -13.00
CA ASP A 196 2.34 -0.66 -12.74
C ASP A 196 3.76 -0.07 -12.85
N VAL A 197 4.72 -0.72 -12.20
CA VAL A 197 6.10 -0.26 -12.14
C VAL A 197 7.08 -1.42 -12.21
N ILE A 198 8.05 -1.32 -13.11
CA ILE A 198 9.13 -2.29 -13.26
C ILE A 198 10.49 -1.60 -13.19
N GLN A 199 11.48 -2.31 -12.64
CA GLN A 199 12.87 -1.88 -12.70
C GLN A 199 13.44 -2.25 -14.08
N THR A 200 13.98 -1.28 -14.80
CA THR A 200 14.59 -1.43 -16.14
C THR A 200 16.12 -1.33 -16.10
N GLY A 201 16.68 -0.78 -15.02
CA GLY A 201 18.12 -0.71 -14.75
C GLY A 201 18.41 -0.56 -13.25
N PRO A 202 19.69 -0.50 -12.83
CA PRO A 202 20.06 -0.48 -11.40
C PRO A 202 19.36 0.61 -10.57
N GLU A 203 19.14 1.79 -11.15
CA GLU A 203 18.39 2.89 -10.54
C GLU A 203 17.31 3.45 -11.47
N GLU A 204 16.98 2.71 -12.52
CA GLU A 204 16.02 3.12 -13.54
C GLU A 204 14.76 2.26 -13.48
N TYR A 205 13.60 2.92 -13.54
CA TYR A 205 12.29 2.29 -13.49
C TYR A 205 11.41 2.82 -14.62
N SER A 206 10.56 1.95 -15.14
CA SER A 206 9.46 2.33 -16.03
C SER A 206 8.15 2.25 -15.26
N VAL A 207 7.46 3.38 -15.12
CA VAL A 207 6.12 3.50 -14.58
C VAL A 207 5.14 3.58 -15.75
N ALA A 208 4.25 2.60 -15.84
CA ALA A 208 3.14 2.61 -16.77
C ALA A 208 1.85 2.97 -16.02
N TYR A 209 1.05 3.86 -16.56
CA TYR A 209 -0.27 4.18 -16.02
C TYR A 209 -1.26 4.43 -17.15
N CYS A 210 -2.55 4.32 -16.87
CA CYS A 210 -3.57 4.55 -17.87
C CYS A 210 -4.71 5.45 -17.35
N ASP A 211 -5.30 6.20 -18.28
CA ASP A 211 -6.65 6.71 -18.12
C ASP A 211 -7.63 5.80 -18.89
N ASN A 212 -8.91 6.15 -18.93
CA ASN A 212 -9.94 5.38 -19.64
C ASN A 212 -9.70 5.21 -21.17
N HIS A 213 -8.72 5.89 -21.75
CA HIS A 213 -8.48 5.95 -23.19
C HIS A 213 -7.02 5.81 -23.61
N ARG A 214 -6.06 6.11 -22.72
CA ARG A 214 -4.63 6.23 -23.05
C ARG A 214 -3.78 5.47 -22.05
N ILE A 215 -2.67 4.93 -22.53
CA ILE A 215 -1.59 4.37 -21.71
C ILE A 215 -0.40 5.32 -21.84
N PHE A 216 0.24 5.60 -20.72
CA PHE A 216 1.41 6.46 -20.59
C PHE A 216 2.56 5.66 -20.00
N LEU A 217 3.77 5.95 -20.45
CA LEU A 217 5.00 5.41 -19.89
C LEU A 217 5.90 6.57 -19.44
N LYS A 218 6.36 6.52 -18.20
CA LYS A 218 7.35 7.46 -17.65
C LYS A 218 8.56 6.68 -17.16
N THR A 219 9.74 7.11 -17.57
CA THR A 219 10.99 6.63 -16.99
C THR A 219 11.33 7.44 -15.75
N ILE A 220 11.68 6.75 -14.66
CA ILE A 220 12.09 7.33 -13.39
C ILE A 220 13.55 6.93 -13.16
N SER A 221 14.44 7.91 -13.06
CA SER A 221 15.86 7.71 -12.77
C SER A 221 16.40 8.89 -11.96
N PRO A 222 17.57 8.76 -11.30
CA PRO A 222 18.14 9.84 -10.49
C PRO A 222 18.42 11.13 -11.27
N ASN A 223 18.64 11.01 -12.58
CA ASN A 223 19.01 12.13 -13.47
C ASN A 223 17.83 12.66 -14.29
N ALA A 224 16.65 12.04 -14.22
CA ALA A 224 15.47 12.48 -14.94
C ALA A 224 14.64 13.41 -14.05
N GLU A 225 14.32 14.60 -14.56
CA GLU A 225 13.31 15.44 -13.91
C GLU A 225 11.94 14.73 -13.99
N LEU A 226 11.22 14.71 -12.87
CA LEU A 226 9.82 14.31 -12.85
C LEU A 226 9.01 15.46 -13.45
N GLU A 227 8.94 15.52 -14.77
CA GLU A 227 8.07 16.48 -15.47
C GLU A 227 6.60 16.06 -15.37
N ASP A 228 5.72 17.05 -15.23
CA ASP A 228 4.26 16.91 -15.27
C ASP A 228 3.80 16.20 -16.56
N ALA A 229 2.69 15.45 -16.49
CA ALA A 229 2.25 14.56 -17.56
C ALA A 229 0.78 14.72 -17.97
#